data_AF-A0A2W4Y0V8-F1
#
_entry.id   AF-A0A2W4Y0V8-F1
#
_cell.length_a   1.000
_cell.length_b   1.000
_cell.length_c   1.000
_cell.angle_alpha   90.00
_cell.angle_beta   90.00
_cell.angle_gamma   90.00
#
_symmetry.space_group_name_H-M   'P 1'
#
loop_
_entity.id
_entity.type
_entity.pdbx_description
1 polymer ?
#
loop_
_entity_poly.entity_id
_entity_poly.type
_entity_poly.pdbx_seq_one_letter_code
_entity_poly.pdbx_strand_id
1 'polypeptide(L)'
;MGMPCEVNSILKLKPSQGYPAQLEKGKRYQARKEGYRIIPIDVPIPLVDNNWFAHADIKICRLVWEDGVTTLDFEVDRIYQTPFLTKE
;
A
#
# COMPACT_ATOMS: atom_id res chain seq x y z
N MET A 1 8.68 10.48 -26.10
CA MET A 1 7.74 10.75 -24.98
C MET A 1 8.01 9.74 -23.89
N GLY A 2 8.07 10.15 -22.61
CA GLY A 2 8.35 9.27 -21.47
C GLY A 2 7.08 8.70 -20.84
N MET A 3 7.23 7.59 -20.10
CA MET A 3 6.14 6.97 -19.35
C MET A 3 6.13 7.54 -17.91
N PRO A 4 5.09 8.28 -17.49
CA PRO A 4 5.01 8.83 -16.15
C PRO A 4 4.76 7.71 -15.12
N CYS A 5 5.64 7.59 -14.14
CA CYS A 5 5.53 6.63 -13.03
C CYS A 5 5.85 7.32 -11.70
N GLU A 6 5.26 6.85 -10.61
CA GLU A 6 5.57 7.30 -9.24
C GLU A 6 6.16 6.15 -8.43
N VAL A 7 7.31 6.38 -7.78
CA VAL A 7 7.93 5.40 -6.89
C VAL A 7 7.40 5.60 -5.48
N ASN A 8 6.87 4.54 -4.86
CA ASN A 8 6.37 4.59 -3.49
C ASN A 8 7.08 3.54 -2.62
N SER A 9 7.69 4.00 -1.52
CA SER A 9 8.28 3.17 -0.46
C SER A 9 7.33 2.87 0.70
N ILE A 10 6.15 3.49 0.69
CA ILE A 10 5.04 3.26 1.62
C ILE A 10 3.76 3.05 0.82
N LEU A 11 2.83 2.25 1.35
CA LEU A 11 1.50 2.12 0.77
C LEU A 11 0.52 3.01 1.52
N LYS A 12 0.31 4.23 1.03
CA LYS A 12 -0.74 5.12 1.54
C LYS A 12 -2.08 4.83 0.86
N LEU A 13 -3.12 4.45 1.61
CA LEU A 13 -4.45 4.16 1.06
C LEU A 13 -5.57 4.96 1.73
N LYS A 14 -6.57 5.31 0.91
CA LYS A 14 -7.91 5.72 1.35
C LYS A 14 -8.85 4.50 1.46
N PRO A 15 -9.95 4.59 2.23
CA PRO A 15 -10.99 3.55 2.19
C PRO A 15 -11.49 3.23 0.78
N SER A 16 -11.67 4.27 -0.07
CA SER A 16 -12.06 4.09 -1.48
C SER A 16 -11.03 3.38 -2.35
N GLN A 17 -9.78 3.28 -1.88
CA GLN A 17 -8.68 2.62 -2.57
C GLN A 17 -8.45 1.19 -2.07
N GLY A 18 -9.30 0.68 -1.17
CA GLY A 18 -9.16 -0.67 -0.60
C GLY A 18 -8.45 -0.71 0.75
N TYR A 19 -8.39 0.40 1.51
CA TYR A 19 -7.94 0.35 2.91
C TYR A 19 -8.95 -0.48 3.72
N PRO A 20 -8.54 -1.59 4.36
CA PRO A 20 -9.47 -2.46 5.08
C PRO A 20 -9.95 -1.82 6.39
N ALA A 21 -11.23 -2.05 6.74
CA ALA A 21 -11.81 -1.53 7.99
C ALA A 21 -11.11 -2.10 9.24
N GLN A 22 -10.64 -3.34 9.16
CA GLN A 22 -9.86 -4.00 10.20
C GLN A 22 -8.68 -4.74 9.56
N LEU A 23 -7.49 -4.52 10.11
CA LEU A 23 -6.27 -5.21 9.72
C LEU A 23 -6.16 -6.53 10.47
N GLU A 24 -5.91 -7.60 9.71
CA GLU A 24 -5.67 -8.93 10.26
C GLU A 24 -4.33 -9.45 9.74
N LYS A 25 -3.47 -9.91 10.64
CA LYS A 25 -2.15 -10.45 10.27
C LYS A 25 -2.31 -11.71 9.39
N GLY A 26 -1.50 -11.80 8.33
CA GLY A 26 -1.51 -12.88 7.35
C GLY A 26 -2.65 -12.80 6.34
N LYS A 27 -3.58 -11.84 6.48
CA LYS A 27 -4.68 -11.66 5.53
C LYS A 27 -4.22 -10.86 4.33
N ARG A 28 -4.78 -11.22 3.18
CA ARG A 28 -4.56 -10.54 1.91
C ARG A 28 -5.69 -9.60 1.57
N TYR A 29 -5.33 -8.45 1.02
CA TYR A 29 -6.25 -7.41 0.60
C TYR A 29 -5.85 -6.91 -0.78
N GLN A 30 -6.82 -6.36 -1.50
CA GLN A 30 -6.60 -5.71 -2.78
C GLN A 30 -6.78 -4.20 -2.63
N ALA A 31 -5.93 -3.45 -3.31
CA ALA A 31 -6.02 -2.00 -3.38
C ALA A 31 -5.78 -1.47 -4.80
N ARG A 32 -6.21 -0.23 -5.02
CA ARG A 32 -6.09 0.47 -6.30
C ARG A 32 -5.53 1.87 -6.13
N LYS A 33 -4.63 2.27 -7.02
CA LYS A 33 -3.99 3.59 -7.10
C LYS A 33 -4.12 4.15 -8.51
N GLU A 34 -4.36 5.44 -8.61
CA GLU A 34 -4.30 6.16 -9.89
C GLU A 34 -2.85 6.34 -10.34
N GLY A 35 -2.62 6.22 -11.64
CA GLY A 35 -1.31 6.25 -12.27
C GLY A 35 -0.52 4.95 -12.10
N TYR A 36 0.61 4.87 -12.79
CA TYR A 36 1.55 3.76 -12.69
C TYR A 36 2.46 3.93 -11.49
N ARG A 37 2.37 3.00 -10.53
CA ARG A 37 3.12 3.00 -9.28
C ARG A 37 4.18 1.93 -9.28
N ILE A 38 5.41 2.29 -8.94
CA ILE A 38 6.51 1.37 -8.69
C ILE A 38 6.60 1.18 -7.18
N ILE A 39 6.35 -0.05 -6.72
CA ILE A 39 6.33 -0.43 -5.31
C ILE A 39 7.13 -1.73 -5.16
N PRO A 40 7.97 -1.88 -4.13
CA PRO A 40 8.69 -3.13 -3.87
C PRO A 40 7.73 -4.32 -3.71
N ILE A 41 8.00 -5.42 -4.43
CA ILE A 41 7.30 -6.70 -4.31
C ILE A 41 8.08 -7.61 -3.35
N ASP A 42 7.37 -8.37 -2.51
CA ASP A 42 7.93 -9.30 -1.51
C ASP A 42 8.84 -8.67 -0.42
N VAL A 43 8.88 -7.34 -0.35
CA VAL A 43 9.60 -6.58 0.67
C VAL A 43 8.59 -5.92 1.63
N PRO A 44 8.78 -6.03 2.96
CA PRO A 44 7.94 -5.33 3.93
C PRO A 44 8.01 -3.81 3.73
N ILE A 45 6.85 -3.17 3.56
CA ILE A 45 6.71 -1.71 3.53
C ILE A 45 5.58 -1.26 4.46
N PRO A 46 5.62 -0.02 4.98
CA PRO A 46 4.55 0.51 5.83
C PRO A 46 3.23 0.71 5.07
N LEU A 47 2.12 0.25 5.65
CA LEU A 47 0.75 0.62 5.29
C LEU A 47 0.34 1.85 6.10
N VAL A 48 -0.02 2.92 5.37
CA VAL A 48 -0.23 4.25 5.93
C VAL A 48 -1.63 4.76 5.61
N ASP A 49 -2.27 5.40 6.59
CA ASP A 49 -3.59 6.00 6.41
C ASP A 49 -3.53 7.41 5.78
N ASN A 50 -4.69 8.06 5.66
CA ASN A 50 -4.76 9.42 5.12
C ASN A 50 -3.99 10.47 5.92
N ASN A 51 -3.87 10.25 7.23
CA ASN A 51 -3.24 11.12 8.20
C ASN A 51 -1.75 10.86 8.36
N TRP A 52 -1.16 10.01 7.52
CA TRP A 52 0.26 9.64 7.54
C TRP A 52 0.68 8.80 8.74
N PHE A 53 -0.27 8.11 9.39
CA PHE A 53 0.06 7.12 10.42
C PHE A 53 0.28 5.76 9.79
N ALA A 54 1.40 5.12 10.10
CA ALA A 54 1.64 3.73 9.77
C ALA A 54 0.96 2.83 10.79
N HIS A 55 0.19 1.86 10.29
CA HIS A 55 -0.57 0.92 11.12
C HIS A 55 -0.03 -0.51 11.05
N ALA A 56 0.68 -0.84 9.98
CA ALA A 56 1.19 -2.19 9.73
C ALA A 56 2.38 -2.18 8.78
N ASP A 57 3.19 -3.24 8.84
CA ASP A 57 4.05 -3.66 7.73
C ASP A 57 3.28 -4.63 6.84
N ILE A 58 3.36 -4.43 5.53
CA ILE A 58 2.72 -5.26 4.51
C ILE A 58 3.73 -5.70 3.46
N LYS A 59 3.44 -6.79 2.75
CA LYS A 59 4.19 -7.21 1.56
C LYS A 59 3.29 -7.15 0.35
N ILE A 60 3.73 -6.49 -0.72
CA ILE A 60 3.02 -6.53 -2.00
C ILE A 60 3.27 -7.90 -2.63
N CYS A 61 2.22 -8.65 -2.91
CA CYS A 61 2.27 -9.98 -3.52
C CYS A 61 1.99 -9.94 -5.03
N ARG A 62 1.23 -8.93 -5.48
CA ARG A 62 0.92 -8.73 -6.90
C ARG A 62 0.78 -7.25 -7.20
N LEU A 63 1.26 -6.81 -8.36
CA LEU A 63 1.11 -5.45 -8.87
C LEU A 63 0.86 -5.50 -10.38
N VAL A 64 -0.22 -4.87 -10.82
CA VAL A 64 -0.67 -4.84 -12.21
C VAL A 64 -0.93 -3.40 -12.63
N TRP A 65 -0.37 -3.00 -13.77
CA TRP A 65 -0.65 -1.73 -14.43
C TRP A 65 -1.60 -1.97 -15.59
N GLU A 66 -2.74 -1.29 -15.57
CA GLU A 66 -3.77 -1.39 -16.61
C GLU A 66 -4.54 -0.07 -16.66
N ASP A 67 -4.78 0.47 -17.86
CA ASP A 67 -5.58 1.68 -18.10
C ASP A 67 -5.25 2.88 -17.19
N GLY A 68 -3.97 3.13 -16.94
CA GLY A 68 -3.52 4.23 -16.09
C GLY A 68 -3.81 4.02 -14.59
N VAL A 69 -4.10 2.79 -14.17
CA VAL A 69 -4.37 2.39 -12.79
C VAL A 69 -3.35 1.33 -12.38
N THR A 70 -2.90 1.41 -11.12
CA THR A 70 -2.17 0.32 -10.48
C THR A 70 -3.10 -0.44 -9.55
N THR A 71 -3.35 -1.71 -9.84
CA THR A 71 -4.01 -2.64 -8.91
C THR A 71 -2.95 -3.48 -8.22
N LEU A 72 -3.05 -3.63 -6.91
CA LEU A 72 -2.10 -4.41 -6.13
C LEU A 72 -2.82 -5.29 -5.11
N ASP A 73 -2.21 -6.44 -4.83
CA ASP A 73 -2.62 -7.32 -3.74
C ASP A 73 -1.49 -7.34 -2.71
N PHE A 74 -1.83 -7.19 -1.44
CA PHE A 74 -0.86 -7.15 -0.34
C PHE A 74 -1.29 -8.02 0.83
N GLU A 75 -0.30 -8.54 1.55
CA GLU A 75 -0.48 -9.33 2.76
C GLU A 75 0.01 -8.55 3.97
N VAL A 76 -0.74 -8.61 5.08
CA VAL A 76 -0.35 -7.97 6.34
C VAL A 76 0.68 -8.82 7.08
N ASP A 77 1.92 -8.35 7.17
CA ASP A 77 3.02 -9.06 7.82
C ASP A 77 3.06 -8.79 9.33
N ARG A 78 2.90 -7.52 9.73
CA ARG A 78 2.91 -7.07 11.12
C ARG A 78 1.91 -5.95 11.34
N ILE A 79 1.19 -5.97 12.46
CA ILE A 79 0.34 -4.87 12.89
C ILE A 79 1.01 -4.20 14.09
N TYR A 80 1.05 -2.86 14.10
CA TYR A 80 1.62 -2.11 15.21
C TYR A 80 0.60 -1.94 16.33
N GLN A 81 1.04 -2.06 17.58
CA GLN A 81 0.20 -1.79 18.75
C GLN A 81 -0.17 -0.30 18.85
N THR A 82 0.76 0.57 18.42
CA THR A 82 0.56 2.02 18.40
C THR A 82 1.00 2.55 17.04
N PRO A 83 0.07 3.12 16.25
CA PRO A 83 0.41 3.77 15.00
C PRO A 83 1.36 4.95 15.22
N PHE A 84 2.26 5.18 14.27
CA PHE A 84 3.24 6.28 14.35
C PHE A 84 3.26 7.08 13.06
N LEU A 85 3.62 8.37 13.17
CA LEU A 85 3.66 9.29 12.04
C LEU A 85 4.86 8.97 11.14
N THR A 86 4.63 8.84 9.83
CA THR A 86 5.69 8.57 8.84
C THR A 86 6.16 9.82 8.08
N LYS A 87 5.60 10.99 8.41
CA LYS A 87 5.96 12.26 7.79
C LYS A 87 6.64 13.12 8.84
N GLU A 88 7.86 13.58 8.53
CA GLU A 88 8.51 14.70 9.23
C GLU A 88 7.91 16.04 8.78
#